data_AF-A0A7S3WL05-F1
#
_entry.id   AF-A0A7S3WL05-F1
#
_cell.length_a   1.000
_cell.length_b   1.000
_cell.length_c   1.000
_cell.angle_alpha   90.00
_cell.angle_beta   90.00
_cell.angle_gamma   90.00
#
_symmetry.space_group_name_H-M   'P 1'
#
loop_
_entity.id
_entity.type
_entity.pdbx_description
1 polymer ?
#
loop_
_entity_poly.entity_id
_entity_poly.type
_entity_poly.pdbx_seq_one_letter_code
_entity_poly.pdbx_strand_id
1 'polypeptide(L)'
;KELLDGFKRALNKGNIIHSSPARIRRRRIEGLMGMLAAVSGEHFDKKRKVGDKFERVVASADPHGFNFTQVDDAEKISEIQVQMPDQQVIPTSVIVNVSPLAIGHVLLVPNIEQRNPQVLNKEMLLCGLQLLAMSLRQDFRLVFNSLRGFASVNHFHFHGLYADYCGLDSKFPIERVDRSLVAGSIKEGHTCVELLAETQWHTRGFVLSAGCK
;
A
#
# COMPACT_ATOMS: atom_id res chain seq x y z
N LYS A 1 5.46 -15.81 1.54
CA LYS A 1 6.26 -16.36 2.66
C LYS A 1 7.37 -15.39 3.06
N GLU A 2 8.22 -14.97 2.10
CA GLU A 2 9.34 -14.05 2.34
C GLU A 2 8.96 -12.79 3.13
N LEU A 3 7.91 -12.07 2.72
CA LEU A 3 7.50 -10.83 3.41
C LEU A 3 7.14 -11.06 4.89
N LEU A 4 6.44 -12.15 5.21
CA LEU A 4 6.00 -12.45 6.57
C LEU A 4 7.16 -12.94 7.44
N ASP A 5 8.04 -13.77 6.88
CA ASP A 5 9.21 -14.26 7.61
C ASP A 5 10.23 -13.13 7.81
N GLY A 6 10.45 -12.29 6.81
CA GLY A 6 11.24 -11.07 6.89
C GLY A 6 10.72 -10.09 7.93
N PHE A 7 9.40 -9.85 7.95
CA PHE A 7 8.76 -9.04 8.98
C PHE A 7 8.99 -9.60 10.39
N LYS A 8 8.87 -10.92 10.59
CA LYS A 8 9.17 -11.58 11.87
C LYS A 8 10.65 -11.44 12.26
N ARG A 9 11.58 -11.60 11.30
CA ARG A 9 13.01 -11.37 11.54
C ARG A 9 13.26 -9.93 12.01
N ALA A 10 12.66 -8.94 11.35
CA ALA A 10 12.77 -7.54 11.73
C ALA A 10 12.19 -7.26 13.12
N LEU A 11 11.04 -7.85 13.48
CA LEU A 11 10.48 -7.76 14.83
C LEU A 11 11.43 -8.33 15.90
N ASN A 12 12.08 -9.46 15.61
CA ASN A 12 12.96 -10.15 16.56
C ASN A 12 14.31 -9.44 16.78
N LYS A 13 14.75 -8.59 15.85
CA LYS A 13 15.98 -7.80 16.02
C LYS A 13 15.89 -6.76 17.15
N GLY A 14 14.68 -6.41 17.59
CA GLY A 14 14.44 -5.38 18.62
C GLY A 14 14.75 -3.96 18.11
N ASN A 15 14.16 -2.94 18.73
CA ASN A 15 14.43 -1.50 18.53
C ASN A 15 14.14 -0.86 17.15
N ILE A 16 13.94 -1.64 16.09
CA ILE A 16 13.63 -1.10 14.76
C ILE A 16 12.13 -0.78 14.62
N ILE A 17 11.28 -1.64 15.17
CA ILE A 17 9.82 -1.51 15.07
C ILE A 17 9.31 -0.63 16.21
N HIS A 18 8.63 0.45 15.85
CA HIS A 18 8.18 1.52 16.73
C HIS A 18 6.73 1.38 17.20
N SER A 19 5.97 0.45 16.63
CA SER A 19 4.60 0.13 17.04
C SER A 19 4.30 -1.36 16.91
N SER A 20 3.43 -1.88 17.77
CA SER A 20 3.04 -3.28 17.79
C SER A 20 1.67 -3.49 17.16
N PRO A 21 1.57 -4.20 16.01
CA PRO A 21 0.28 -4.49 15.37
C PRO A 21 -0.69 -5.27 16.28
N ALA A 22 -0.15 -6.06 17.20
CA ALA A 22 -0.91 -6.84 18.17
C ALA A 22 -1.60 -5.98 19.23
N ARG A 23 -1.07 -4.77 19.50
CA ARG A 23 -1.67 -3.80 20.44
C ARG A 23 -2.75 -2.93 19.81
N ILE A 24 -2.92 -2.99 18.49
CA ILE A 24 -3.94 -2.23 17.79
C ILE A 24 -5.31 -2.86 18.07
N ARG A 25 -6.16 -2.12 18.77
CA ARG A 25 -7.55 -2.54 19.05
C ARG A 25 -8.40 -2.25 17.84
N ARG A 26 -9.19 -3.24 17.42
CA ARG A 26 -10.04 -3.16 16.23
C ARG A 26 -11.48 -3.45 16.59
N ARG A 27 -12.43 -2.70 16.02
CA ARG A 27 -13.86 -2.91 16.18
C ARG A 27 -14.55 -2.74 14.84
N ARG A 28 -15.35 -3.74 14.45
CA ARG A 28 -16.23 -3.61 13.28
C ARG A 28 -17.29 -2.56 13.56
N ILE A 29 -17.48 -1.66 12.62
CA ILE A 29 -18.56 -0.68 12.68
C ILE A 29 -19.78 -1.34 12.05
N GLU A 30 -20.93 -1.26 12.74
CA GLU A 30 -22.18 -1.78 12.23
C GLU A 30 -22.56 -1.11 10.90
N GLY A 31 -23.07 -1.89 9.95
CA GLY A 31 -23.46 -1.43 8.63
C GLY A 31 -22.94 -2.30 7.50
N LEU A 32 -23.40 -2.02 6.28
CA LEU A 32 -23.14 -2.85 5.09
C LEU A 32 -21.76 -2.64 4.48
N MET A 33 -21.10 -1.51 4.79
CA MET A 33 -19.80 -1.15 4.22
C MET A 33 -18.65 -2.02 4.74
N GLY A 34 -18.85 -2.80 5.81
CA GLY A 34 -17.79 -3.62 6.41
C GLY A 34 -16.63 -2.81 6.99
N MET A 35 -16.90 -1.58 7.47
CA MET A 35 -15.89 -0.70 8.01
C MET A 35 -15.30 -1.23 9.32
N LEU A 36 -14.03 -0.89 9.55
CA LEU A 36 -13.29 -1.26 10.75
C LEU A 36 -12.65 -0.02 11.37
N ALA A 37 -12.98 0.25 12.63
CA ALA A 37 -12.27 1.24 13.44
C ALA A 37 -11.04 0.59 14.08
N ALA A 38 -9.87 1.21 13.94
CA ALA A 38 -8.63 0.78 14.58
C ALA A 38 -8.07 1.89 15.47
N VAL A 39 -7.70 1.55 16.70
CA VAL A 39 -7.12 2.48 17.68
C VAL A 39 -5.75 1.97 18.11
N SER A 40 -4.75 2.84 18.01
CA SER A 40 -3.39 2.59 18.46
C SER A 40 -2.80 3.85 19.08
N GLY A 41 -2.48 3.79 20.39
CA GLY A 41 -1.81 4.89 21.09
C GLY A 41 -0.43 5.17 20.51
N GLU A 42 0.36 4.12 20.24
CA GLU A 42 1.72 4.25 19.69
C GLU A 42 1.76 5.00 18.35
N HIS A 43 0.77 4.79 17.46
CA HIS A 43 0.67 5.53 16.21
C HIS A 43 0.16 6.96 16.41
N PHE A 44 -0.72 7.18 17.39
CA PHE A 44 -1.24 8.51 17.70
C PHE A 44 -0.14 9.42 18.29
N ASP A 45 0.62 8.90 19.25
CA ASP A 45 1.70 9.64 19.93
C ASP A 45 2.83 10.02 18.99
N LYS A 46 3.14 9.14 18.01
CA LYS A 46 4.19 9.34 17.01
C LYS A 46 3.68 9.91 15.69
N LYS A 47 2.40 10.30 15.62
CA LYS A 47 1.83 10.85 14.40
C LYS A 47 2.55 12.16 14.08
N ARG A 48 3.28 12.18 12.96
CA ARG A 48 3.87 13.42 12.45
C ARG A 48 2.77 14.46 12.26
N LYS A 49 2.99 15.69 12.74
CA LYS A 49 2.07 16.81 12.48
C LYS A 49 1.88 16.91 10.97
N VAL A 50 0.62 16.81 10.54
CA VAL A 50 0.23 17.04 9.14
C VAL A 50 0.26 18.56 8.94
N GLY A 51 1.45 19.13 8.85
CA GLY A 51 1.60 20.41 8.16
C GLY A 51 1.39 20.18 6.66
N ASP A 52 0.99 21.19 5.91
CA ASP A 52 0.97 21.19 4.44
C ASP A 52 2.40 21.02 3.90
N LYS A 53 3.01 19.84 4.07
CA LYS A 53 4.36 19.54 3.58
C LYS A 53 4.44 19.60 2.07
N PHE A 54 3.31 19.40 1.39
CA PHE A 54 3.23 19.37 -0.06
C PHE A 54 2.06 20.22 -0.53
N GLU A 55 2.36 21.22 -1.35
CA GLU A 55 1.37 22.09 -1.98
C GLU A 55 0.63 21.38 -3.13
N ARG A 56 1.25 20.36 -3.73
CA ARG A 56 0.77 19.67 -4.93
C ARG A 56 0.76 18.16 -4.75
N VAL A 57 -0.13 17.49 -5.48
CA VAL A 57 -0.18 16.01 -5.56
C VAL A 57 1.10 15.45 -6.17
N VAL A 58 1.64 16.17 -7.17
CA VAL A 58 2.87 15.85 -7.90
C VAL A 58 3.89 16.95 -7.62
N ALA A 59 5.05 16.55 -7.11
CA ALA A 59 6.18 17.43 -6.87
C ALA A 59 7.49 16.62 -6.95
N SER A 60 8.58 17.28 -7.34
CA SER A 60 9.92 16.69 -7.31
C SER A 60 10.31 16.28 -5.89
N ALA A 61 11.09 15.20 -5.76
CA ALA A 61 11.68 14.81 -4.48
C ALA A 61 12.64 15.91 -3.99
N ASP A 62 12.59 16.20 -2.69
CA ASP A 62 13.55 17.10 -2.04
C ASP A 62 14.91 16.38 -1.95
N PRO A 63 15.99 16.88 -2.58
CA PRO A 63 17.30 16.25 -2.53
C PRO A 63 17.88 16.10 -1.12
N HIS A 64 17.45 16.94 -0.17
CA HIS A 64 17.88 16.93 1.23
C HIS A 64 16.86 16.24 2.15
N GLY A 65 15.70 15.89 1.62
CA GLY A 65 14.66 15.19 2.35
C GLY A 65 15.02 13.75 2.65
N PHE A 66 14.33 13.18 3.65
CA PHE A 66 14.42 11.75 3.92
C PHE A 66 14.00 10.94 2.69
N ASN A 67 14.75 9.89 2.38
CA ASN A 67 14.41 8.94 1.33
C ASN A 67 14.87 7.52 1.72
N PHE A 68 14.26 6.50 1.12
CA PHE A 68 14.50 5.11 1.54
C PHE A 68 15.92 4.57 1.32
N THR A 69 16.82 5.23 0.56
CA THR A 69 18.23 4.81 0.53
C THR A 69 18.92 5.00 1.89
N GLN A 70 18.31 5.74 2.81
CA GLN A 70 18.85 6.11 4.12
C GLN A 70 18.35 5.21 5.26
N VAL A 71 17.51 4.21 4.98
CA VAL A 71 17.03 3.27 6.02
C VAL A 71 18.18 2.41 6.55
N ASP A 72 18.05 1.97 7.80
CA ASP A 72 19.01 1.02 8.38
C ASP A 72 18.96 -0.32 7.62
N ASP A 73 20.11 -0.98 7.46
CA ASP A 73 20.18 -2.30 6.82
C ASP A 73 19.33 -3.33 7.58
N ALA A 74 19.10 -3.12 8.87
CA ALA A 74 18.25 -3.96 9.68
C ALA A 74 16.76 -3.84 9.32
N GLU A 75 16.33 -2.74 8.70
CA GLU A 75 14.98 -2.55 8.15
C GLU A 75 14.77 -3.28 6.81
N LYS A 76 15.85 -3.57 6.07
CA LYS A 76 15.79 -4.25 4.77
C LYS A 76 15.49 -5.74 4.97
N ILE A 77 14.47 -6.23 4.27
CA ILE A 77 14.04 -7.64 4.31
C ILE A 77 14.71 -8.43 3.19
N SER A 78 14.57 -7.93 1.95
CA SER A 78 15.03 -8.59 0.73
C SER A 78 14.96 -7.62 -0.46
N GLU A 79 15.35 -8.08 -1.64
CA GLU A 79 15.08 -7.42 -2.92
C GLU A 79 14.33 -8.38 -3.85
N ILE A 80 13.32 -7.87 -4.55
CA ILE A 80 12.51 -8.63 -5.53
C ILE A 80 12.83 -8.09 -6.91
N GLN A 81 13.13 -8.98 -7.86
CA GLN A 81 13.27 -8.62 -9.27
C GLN A 81 11.90 -8.71 -9.94
N VAL A 82 11.31 -7.56 -10.30
CA VAL A 82 9.99 -7.49 -10.93
C VAL A 82 10.16 -7.50 -12.44
N GLN A 83 9.73 -8.57 -13.10
CA GLN A 83 9.79 -8.71 -14.55
C GLN A 83 8.65 -7.92 -15.20
N MET A 84 9.00 -6.94 -16.03
CA MET A 84 8.04 -6.12 -16.77
C MET A 84 7.69 -6.75 -18.12
N PRO A 85 6.53 -6.41 -18.71
CA PRO A 85 6.09 -6.96 -20.00
C PRO A 85 7.02 -6.67 -21.18
N ASP A 86 7.80 -5.59 -21.10
CA ASP A 86 8.79 -5.16 -22.10
C ASP A 86 10.19 -5.76 -21.86
N GLN A 87 10.27 -6.82 -21.05
CA GLN A 87 11.51 -7.51 -20.66
C GLN A 87 12.43 -6.72 -19.72
N GLN A 88 12.08 -5.48 -19.35
CA GLN A 88 12.80 -4.74 -18.30
C GLN A 88 12.64 -5.45 -16.95
N VAL A 89 13.68 -5.42 -16.13
CA VAL A 89 13.61 -5.88 -14.73
C VAL A 89 13.69 -4.66 -13.82
N ILE A 90 12.74 -4.52 -12.91
CA ILE A 90 12.72 -3.47 -11.91
C ILE A 90 13.11 -4.08 -10.56
N PRO A 91 14.33 -3.83 -10.05
CA PRO A 91 14.69 -4.22 -8.69
C PRO A 91 13.82 -3.44 -7.70
N THR A 92 13.18 -4.17 -6.79
CA THR A 92 12.27 -3.61 -5.79
C THR A 92 12.73 -4.01 -4.41
N SER A 93 13.22 -3.03 -3.64
CA SER A 93 13.62 -3.25 -2.26
C SER A 93 12.39 -3.49 -1.39
N VAL A 94 12.47 -4.52 -0.53
CA VAL A 94 11.45 -4.83 0.48
C VAL A 94 11.98 -4.34 1.83
N ILE A 95 11.28 -3.38 2.42
CA ILE A 95 11.66 -2.75 3.68
C ILE A 95 10.53 -2.98 4.67
N VAL A 96 10.84 -3.29 5.93
CA VAL A 96 9.82 -3.34 6.98
C VAL A 96 9.24 -1.95 7.20
N ASN A 97 7.91 -1.82 7.33
CA ASN A 97 7.39 -0.55 7.85
C ASN A 97 7.66 -0.49 9.35
N VAL A 98 8.53 0.44 9.78
CA VAL A 98 8.89 0.62 11.20
C VAL A 98 7.70 1.03 12.08
N SER A 99 6.60 1.50 11.51
CA SER A 99 5.33 1.72 12.22
C SER A 99 4.21 0.88 11.58
N PRO A 100 4.22 -0.44 11.77
CA PRO A 100 3.33 -1.33 11.04
C PRO A 100 1.87 -1.23 11.54
N LEU A 101 0.92 -1.20 10.59
CA LEU A 101 -0.53 -1.18 10.87
C LEU A 101 -1.11 -2.60 11.01
N ALA A 102 -0.38 -3.60 10.54
CA ALA A 102 -0.74 -5.00 10.53
C ALA A 102 0.52 -5.87 10.53
N ILE A 103 0.39 -7.15 10.86
CA ILE A 103 1.46 -8.12 10.70
C ILE A 103 1.84 -8.20 9.21
N GLY A 104 3.14 -8.13 8.91
CA GLY A 104 3.61 -8.17 7.53
C GLY A 104 3.50 -6.87 6.76
N HIS A 105 3.26 -5.73 7.45
CA HIS A 105 3.27 -4.42 6.80
C HIS A 105 4.69 -4.07 6.33
N VAL A 106 4.88 -4.04 5.01
CA VAL A 106 6.15 -3.71 4.36
C VAL A 106 5.99 -2.50 3.44
N LEU A 107 7.11 -1.90 3.09
CA LEU A 107 7.24 -0.93 2.02
C LEU A 107 7.97 -1.62 0.86
N LEU A 108 7.44 -1.46 -0.35
CA LEU A 108 8.06 -1.91 -1.59
C LEU A 108 8.54 -0.68 -2.34
N VAL A 109 9.84 -0.59 -2.60
CA VAL A 109 10.49 0.59 -3.18
C VAL A 109 11.17 0.18 -4.49
N PRO A 110 10.45 0.28 -5.63
CA PRO A 110 11.03 0.06 -6.96
C PRO A 110 12.15 1.05 -7.25
N ASN A 111 13.28 0.57 -7.79
CA ASN A 111 14.43 1.38 -8.17
C ASN A 111 14.88 2.36 -7.07
N ILE A 112 15.14 1.86 -5.86
CA ILE A 112 15.42 2.67 -4.66
C ILE A 112 16.50 3.75 -4.89
N GLU A 113 17.54 3.46 -5.67
CA GLU A 113 18.63 4.40 -5.96
C GLU A 113 18.21 5.55 -6.88
N GLN A 114 17.14 5.40 -7.68
CA GLN A 114 16.63 6.46 -8.56
C GLN A 114 15.87 7.54 -7.80
N ARG A 115 15.42 7.27 -6.56
CA ARG A 115 14.70 8.24 -5.71
C ARG A 115 13.53 8.90 -6.43
N ASN A 116 12.82 8.12 -7.24
CA ASN A 116 11.68 8.60 -8.03
C ASN A 116 10.64 9.28 -7.12
N PRO A 117 10.01 10.39 -7.53
CA PRO A 117 8.99 11.04 -6.72
C PRO A 117 7.77 10.13 -6.52
N GLN A 118 6.98 10.36 -5.46
CA GLN A 118 5.78 9.59 -5.11
C GLN A 118 4.62 9.86 -6.10
N VAL A 119 4.78 9.42 -7.33
CA VAL A 119 3.87 9.62 -8.47
C VAL A 119 3.57 8.27 -9.12
N LEU A 120 2.30 7.88 -9.12
CA LEU A 120 1.87 6.64 -9.76
C LEU A 120 1.71 6.85 -11.27
N ASN A 121 2.78 6.57 -12.02
CA ASN A 121 2.78 6.57 -13.48
C ASN A 121 2.43 5.16 -14.04
N LYS A 122 2.40 5.02 -15.37
CA LYS A 122 2.08 3.74 -16.04
C LYS A 122 3.06 2.62 -15.67
N GLU A 123 4.36 2.89 -15.68
CA GLU A 123 5.40 1.91 -15.36
C GLU A 123 5.24 1.39 -13.92
N MET A 124 5.06 2.30 -12.97
CA MET A 124 4.88 1.94 -11.57
C MET A 124 3.55 1.22 -11.33
N LEU A 125 2.47 1.59 -12.01
CA LEU A 125 1.21 0.84 -11.95
C LEU A 125 1.40 -0.60 -12.42
N LEU A 126 2.08 -0.80 -13.55
CA LEU A 126 2.39 -2.14 -14.07
C LEU A 126 3.30 -2.92 -13.11
N CYS A 127 4.32 -2.28 -12.54
CA CYS A 127 5.19 -2.88 -11.52
C CYS A 127 4.37 -3.36 -10.31
N GLY A 128 3.44 -2.54 -9.82
CA GLY A 128 2.52 -2.91 -8.74
C GLY A 128 1.63 -4.12 -9.09
N LEU A 129 1.12 -4.19 -10.32
CA LEU A 129 0.34 -5.34 -10.78
C LEU A 129 1.17 -6.63 -10.86
N GLN A 130 2.42 -6.55 -11.32
CA GLN A 130 3.35 -7.69 -11.34
C GLN A 130 3.67 -8.15 -9.91
N LEU A 131 3.96 -7.23 -8.99
CA LEU A 131 4.16 -7.53 -7.57
C LEU A 131 2.96 -8.24 -6.94
N LEU A 132 1.73 -7.81 -7.26
CA LEU A 132 0.51 -8.47 -6.82
C LEU A 132 0.43 -9.91 -7.37
N ALA A 133 0.73 -10.10 -8.66
CA ALA A 133 0.70 -11.41 -9.32
C ALA A 133 1.71 -12.42 -8.72
N MET A 134 2.79 -11.94 -8.11
CA MET A 134 3.77 -12.79 -7.40
C MET A 134 3.25 -13.34 -6.07
N SER A 135 2.17 -12.79 -5.52
CA SER A 135 1.58 -13.28 -4.27
C SER A 135 0.54 -14.36 -4.53
N LEU A 136 0.73 -15.55 -3.93
CA LEU A 136 -0.29 -16.61 -3.90
C LEU A 136 -1.42 -16.34 -2.90
N ARG A 137 -1.30 -15.29 -2.07
CA ARG A 137 -2.31 -14.91 -1.08
C ARG A 137 -3.28 -13.90 -1.67
N GLN A 138 -4.56 -14.28 -1.73
CA GLN A 138 -5.66 -13.45 -2.25
C GLN A 138 -5.97 -12.22 -1.37
N ASP A 139 -5.56 -12.23 -0.10
CA ASP A 139 -5.76 -11.11 0.82
C ASP A 139 -4.57 -10.12 0.81
N PHE A 140 -3.51 -10.38 0.04
CA PHE A 140 -2.43 -9.42 -0.13
C PHE A 140 -2.91 -8.23 -0.94
N ARG A 141 -2.48 -7.02 -0.56
CA ARG A 141 -2.83 -5.75 -1.18
C ARG A 141 -1.62 -4.84 -1.27
N LEU A 142 -1.56 -4.10 -2.36
CA LEU A 142 -0.70 -2.92 -2.48
C LEU A 142 -1.55 -1.67 -2.30
N VAL A 143 -1.05 -0.75 -1.49
CA VAL A 143 -1.68 0.55 -1.23
C VAL A 143 -0.69 1.64 -1.58
N PHE A 144 -1.17 2.67 -2.27
CA PHE A 144 -0.37 3.83 -2.64
C PHE A 144 -1.02 5.09 -2.08
N ASN A 145 -0.21 5.93 -1.46
CA ASN A 145 -0.60 7.26 -1.03
C ASN A 145 0.13 8.28 -1.91
N SER A 146 -0.59 9.26 -2.47
CA SER A 146 0.03 10.42 -3.11
C SER A 146 0.41 11.48 -2.07
N LEU A 147 1.16 12.52 -2.47
CA LEU A 147 1.61 13.58 -1.55
C LEU A 147 0.47 14.32 -0.83
N ARG A 148 -0.68 14.50 -1.50
CA ARG A 148 -1.92 15.04 -0.88
C ARG A 148 -2.88 13.95 -0.39
N GLY A 149 -2.53 12.69 -0.60
CA GLY A 149 -3.22 11.50 -0.09
C GLY A 149 -2.52 10.89 1.13
N PHE A 150 -1.97 11.74 2.02
CA PHE A 150 -1.29 11.34 3.25
C PHE A 150 0.04 10.57 3.10
N ALA A 151 0.71 10.64 1.94
CA ALA A 151 2.09 10.16 1.87
C ALA A 151 3.00 10.99 2.79
N SER A 152 3.90 10.31 3.50
CA SER A 152 4.80 10.97 4.45
C SER A 152 6.24 11.12 3.94
N VAL A 153 6.55 10.55 2.79
CA VAL A 153 7.87 10.53 2.14
C VAL A 153 7.65 10.75 0.65
N ASN A 154 8.43 11.64 0.02
CA ASN A 154 8.41 11.84 -1.43
C ASN A 154 9.52 11.01 -2.10
N HIS A 155 9.37 9.69 -2.03
CA HIS A 155 10.19 8.69 -2.72
C HIS A 155 9.25 7.53 -3.01
N PHE A 156 9.06 7.18 -4.28
CA PHE A 156 8.08 6.21 -4.76
C PHE A 156 8.11 4.90 -3.96
N HIS A 157 6.99 4.60 -3.30
CA HIS A 157 6.82 3.36 -2.54
C HIS A 157 5.36 2.91 -2.53
N PHE A 158 5.17 1.59 -2.52
CA PHE A 158 3.92 0.95 -2.17
C PHE A 158 3.96 0.47 -0.72
N HIS A 159 2.81 0.48 -0.07
CA HIS A 159 2.57 -0.29 1.14
C HIS A 159 2.08 -1.69 0.77
N GLY A 160 2.78 -2.73 1.22
CA GLY A 160 2.33 -4.11 1.15
C GLY A 160 1.63 -4.51 2.45
N LEU A 161 0.38 -4.97 2.34
CA LEU A 161 -0.47 -5.31 3.48
C LEU A 161 -1.26 -6.61 3.21
N TYR A 162 -1.69 -7.27 4.27
CA TYR A 162 -2.60 -8.41 4.22
C TYR A 162 -3.93 -8.01 4.85
N ALA A 163 -5.02 -8.04 4.07
CA ALA A 163 -6.33 -7.60 4.51
C ALA A 163 -6.78 -8.34 5.78
N ASP A 164 -6.49 -9.64 5.87
CA ASP A 164 -6.86 -10.45 7.03
C ASP A 164 -6.12 -9.98 8.30
N TYR A 165 -4.83 -9.65 8.19
CA TYR A 165 -4.06 -9.10 9.32
C TYR A 165 -4.41 -7.66 9.66
N CYS A 166 -5.09 -6.94 8.76
CA CYS A 166 -5.73 -5.68 9.07
C CYS A 166 -7.03 -5.87 9.87
N GLY A 167 -7.54 -7.10 10.03
CA GLY A 167 -8.83 -7.41 10.65
C GLY A 167 -10.02 -7.29 9.68
N LEU A 168 -9.73 -7.25 8.38
CA LEU A 168 -10.73 -7.26 7.32
C LEU A 168 -11.02 -8.69 6.91
N ASP A 169 -12.21 -8.92 6.36
CA ASP A 169 -12.67 -10.23 5.89
C ASP A 169 -12.27 -10.41 4.42
N SER A 170 -10.95 -10.46 4.19
CA SER A 170 -10.24 -10.50 2.90
C SER A 170 -10.63 -9.46 1.84
N LYS A 171 -11.54 -8.54 2.18
CA LYS A 171 -12.07 -7.47 1.33
C LYS A 171 -11.98 -6.13 2.04
N PHE A 172 -11.53 -5.11 1.32
CA PHE A 172 -11.61 -3.73 1.75
C PHE A 172 -13.05 -3.23 1.65
N PRO A 173 -13.47 -2.28 2.51
CA PRO A 173 -14.82 -1.70 2.45
C PRO A 173 -15.21 -1.21 1.05
N ILE A 174 -14.28 -0.61 0.30
CA ILE A 174 -14.52 -0.12 -1.08
C ILE A 174 -14.91 -1.25 -2.05
N GLU A 175 -14.49 -2.49 -1.79
CA GLU A 175 -14.79 -3.63 -2.65
C GLU A 175 -16.23 -4.15 -2.45
N ARG A 176 -16.89 -3.74 -1.35
CA ARG A 176 -18.26 -4.17 -0.97
C ARG A 176 -19.36 -3.25 -1.46
N VAL A 177 -19.01 -2.05 -1.91
CA VAL A 177 -19.97 -1.03 -2.35
C VAL A 177 -20.55 -1.43 -3.70
N ASP A 178 -21.85 -1.19 -3.89
CA ASP A 178 -22.47 -1.23 -5.20
C ASP A 178 -21.78 -0.26 -6.16
N ARG A 179 -21.76 -0.64 -7.44
CA ARG A 179 -21.03 0.08 -8.47
C ARG A 179 -21.87 0.21 -9.72
N SER A 180 -21.70 1.32 -10.41
CA SER A 180 -22.34 1.60 -11.68
C SER A 180 -21.29 1.57 -12.78
N LEU A 181 -21.55 0.80 -13.85
CA LEU A 181 -20.70 0.77 -15.02
C LEU A 181 -20.58 2.17 -15.63
N VAL A 182 -19.34 2.63 -15.79
CA VAL A 182 -19.03 3.88 -16.51
C VAL A 182 -18.60 3.55 -17.93
N ALA A 183 -17.69 2.60 -18.10
CA ALA A 183 -17.13 2.21 -19.39
C ALA A 183 -16.51 0.82 -19.35
N GLY A 184 -16.37 0.21 -20.54
CA GLY A 184 -15.66 -1.06 -20.72
C GLY A 184 -16.51 -2.30 -20.47
N SER A 185 -15.87 -3.43 -20.17
CA SER A 185 -16.55 -4.69 -19.86
C SER A 185 -15.70 -5.57 -18.95
N ILE A 186 -16.34 -6.45 -18.20
CA ILE A 186 -15.69 -7.44 -17.32
C ILE A 186 -15.26 -8.73 -18.06
N LYS A 187 -15.29 -8.72 -19.39
CA LYS A 187 -14.86 -9.88 -20.20
C LYS A 187 -13.34 -10.04 -20.11
N GLU A 188 -12.88 -11.28 -20.25
CA GLU A 188 -11.45 -11.60 -20.31
C GLU A 188 -10.72 -10.72 -21.34
N GLY A 189 -9.58 -10.14 -20.94
CA GLY A 189 -8.80 -9.23 -21.79
C GLY A 189 -9.34 -7.79 -21.86
N HIS A 190 -10.46 -7.49 -21.20
CA HIS A 190 -11.02 -6.15 -21.11
C HIS A 190 -10.89 -5.58 -19.70
N THR A 191 -10.85 -4.25 -19.61
CA THR A 191 -10.98 -3.52 -18.35
C THR A 191 -12.37 -2.89 -18.28
N CYS A 192 -12.95 -2.96 -17.10
CA CYS A 192 -14.17 -2.28 -16.72
C CYS A 192 -13.82 -1.11 -15.78
N VAL A 193 -14.45 0.04 -15.99
CA VAL A 193 -14.40 1.18 -15.08
C VAL A 193 -15.79 1.33 -14.48
N GLU A 194 -15.87 1.26 -13.16
CA GLU A 194 -17.10 1.37 -12.40
C GLU A 194 -16.98 2.56 -11.44
N LEU A 195 -18.05 3.31 -11.25
CA LEU A 195 -18.15 4.37 -10.25
C LEU A 195 -18.83 3.80 -9.00
N LEU A 196 -18.31 4.12 -7.81
CA LEU A 196 -18.95 3.76 -6.56
C LEU A 196 -20.33 4.42 -6.45
N ALA A 197 -21.34 3.66 -6.01
CA ALA A 197 -22.67 4.19 -5.76
C ALA A 197 -22.64 5.20 -4.60
N GLU A 198 -22.87 6.49 -4.92
CA GLU A 198 -22.80 7.60 -3.94
C GLU A 198 -23.79 7.44 -2.78
N THR A 199 -24.87 6.69 -2.97
CA THR A 199 -25.88 6.41 -1.93
C THR A 199 -25.37 5.50 -0.82
N GLN A 200 -24.27 4.77 -1.04
CA GLN A 200 -23.71 3.81 -0.08
C GLN A 200 -22.28 4.17 0.37
N TRP A 201 -21.67 5.19 -0.23
CA TRP A 201 -20.26 5.50 0.00
C TRP A 201 -20.00 7.00 0.02
N HIS A 202 -19.26 7.44 1.04
CA HIS A 202 -19.17 8.87 1.39
C HIS A 202 -18.21 9.69 0.51
N THR A 203 -17.49 9.08 -0.42
CA THR A 203 -16.51 9.75 -1.29
C THR A 203 -16.63 9.29 -2.73
N ARG A 204 -16.54 10.18 -3.71
CA ARG A 204 -16.44 9.74 -5.11
C ARG A 204 -15.19 8.90 -5.33
N GLY A 205 -15.34 7.76 -5.98
CA GLY A 205 -14.25 6.85 -6.28
C GLY A 205 -14.57 5.97 -7.47
N PHE A 206 -13.52 5.60 -8.20
CA PHE A 206 -13.61 4.64 -9.31
C PHE A 206 -13.01 3.31 -8.86
N VAL A 207 -13.62 2.22 -9.33
CA VAL A 207 -13.04 0.88 -9.27
C VAL A 207 -12.75 0.46 -10.70
N LEU A 208 -11.50 0.06 -10.94
CA LEU A 208 -11.07 -0.49 -12.21
C LEU A 208 -10.91 -2.00 -12.02
N SER A 209 -11.73 -2.75 -12.74
CA SER A 209 -11.75 -4.21 -12.70
C SER A 209 -11.19 -4.71 -14.03
N ALA A 210 -10.04 -5.38 -14.01
CA ALA A 210 -9.56 -6.12 -15.17
C ALA A 210 -10.26 -7.49 -15.17
N GLY A 211 -10.87 -7.86 -16.30
CA GLY A 211 -11.57 -9.13 -16.44
C GLY A 211 -10.62 -10.31 -16.29
N CYS A 212 -10.79 -11.07 -15.21
CA CYS A 212 -10.36 -12.45 -15.11
C CYS A 212 -11.65 -13.26 -14.92
N LYS A 213 -11.84 -14.27 -15.79
CA LYS A 213 -13.04 -15.13 -15.84
C LYS A 213 -13.54 -15.56 -14.46
#